data_AF-A0A8E2JN77-F1
#
_entry.id   AF-A0A8E2JN77-F1
#
_cell.length_a   1.000
_cell.length_b   1.000
_cell.length_c   1.000
_cell.angle_alpha   90.00
_cell.angle_beta   90.00
_cell.angle_gamma   90.00
#
_symmetry.space_group_name_H-M   'P 1'
#
loop_
_entity.id
_entity.type
_entity.pdbx_description
1 polymer ?
#
loop_
_entity_poly.entity_id
_entity_poly.type
_entity_poly.pdbx_seq_one_letter_code
_entity_poly.pdbx_strand_id
1 'polypeptide(L)'
;MPYWLVKILSPVVGELLDSQKNTRNQVEEVKSKIAAGIKPERKTIFHQLLDPDTYEGHMVPSLDELAEESFVVCTATSDTTSNAMTIAMYNVVTNPVIYENLKKELRNKFLNKEAMLSFKTLEKLPYLTVVIKA
;
A
#
# COMPACT_ATOMS: atom_id res chain seq x y z
N MET A 1 19.52 21.99 9.80
CA MET A 1 19.30 22.92 8.66
C MET A 1 17.80 23.18 8.55
N PRO A 2 17.32 24.42 8.32
CA PRO A 2 15.89 24.70 8.23
C PRO A 2 15.21 23.92 7.10
N TYR A 3 14.00 23.38 7.33
CA TYR A 3 13.31 22.51 6.38
C TYR A 3 13.07 23.15 5.00
N TRP A 4 12.68 24.43 5.00
CA TRP A 4 12.46 25.20 3.77
C TRP A 4 13.72 25.33 2.92
N LEU A 5 14.90 25.39 3.57
CA LEU A 5 16.18 25.52 2.89
C LEU A 5 16.59 24.20 2.23
N VAL A 6 16.27 23.07 2.87
CA VAL A 6 16.52 21.72 2.30
C VAL A 6 15.73 21.52 1.00
N LYS A 7 14.45 21.94 0.96
CA LYS A 7 13.61 21.84 -0.26
C LYS A 7 14.17 22.64 -1.44
N ILE A 8 14.79 23.78 -1.17
CA ILE A 8 15.40 24.62 -2.22
C ILE A 8 16.70 24.00 -2.72
N LEU A 9 17.53 23.50 -1.81
CA LEU A 9 18.84 22.94 -2.15
C LEU A 9 18.74 21.57 -2.81
N SER A 10 17.75 20.76 -2.41
CA SER A 10 17.47 19.46 -3.01
C SER A 10 15.98 19.14 -2.90
N PRO A 11 15.23 19.29 -4.00
CA PRO A 11 13.81 18.90 -4.05
C PRO A 11 13.62 17.42 -3.67
N VAL A 12 14.52 16.54 -4.12
CA VAL A 12 14.49 15.10 -3.84
C VAL A 12 14.60 14.81 -2.35
N VAL A 13 15.55 15.44 -1.65
CA VAL A 13 15.68 15.28 -0.19
C VAL A 13 14.48 15.89 0.52
N GLY A 14 13.94 17.00 0.01
CA GLY A 14 12.71 17.59 0.50
C GLY A 14 11.52 16.64 0.44
N GLU A 15 11.30 15.99 -0.71
CA GLU A 15 10.23 15.01 -0.91
C GLU A 15 10.41 13.79 -0.01
N LEU A 16 11.64 13.29 0.14
CA LEU A 16 11.93 12.18 1.04
C LEU A 16 11.53 12.50 2.49
N LEU A 17 11.86 13.69 2.97
CA LEU A 17 11.51 14.15 4.31
C LEU A 17 10.00 14.37 4.47
N ASP A 18 9.32 14.88 3.44
CA ASP A 18 7.84 14.95 3.42
C ASP A 18 7.24 13.54 3.53
N SER A 19 7.75 12.56 2.78
CA SER A 19 7.28 11.17 2.84
C SER A 19 7.50 10.55 4.21
N GLN A 20 8.68 10.72 4.82
CA GLN A 20 8.93 10.26 6.19
C GLN A 20 7.96 10.88 7.20
N LYS A 21 7.76 12.19 7.11
CA LYS A 21 6.82 12.92 7.99
C LYS A 21 5.39 12.44 7.80
N ASN A 22 4.96 12.22 6.55
CA ASN A 22 3.62 11.73 6.25
C ASN A 22 3.39 10.33 6.82
N THR A 23 4.36 9.42 6.67
CA THR A 23 4.29 8.08 7.26
C THR A 23 4.20 8.15 8.78
N ARG A 24 5.03 8.98 9.43
CA ARG A 24 4.97 9.19 10.88
C ARG A 24 3.58 9.65 11.34
N ASN A 25 2.99 10.63 10.65
CA ASN A 25 1.65 11.13 10.97
C ASN A 25 0.58 10.03 10.86
N GLN A 26 0.66 9.15 9.84
CA GLN A 26 -0.28 8.03 9.70
C GLN A 26 -0.12 7.01 10.82
N VAL A 27 1.11 6.69 11.22
CA VAL A 27 1.37 5.77 12.34
C VAL A 27 0.85 6.35 13.65
N GLU A 28 1.06 7.64 13.88
CA GLU A 28 0.53 8.35 15.06
C GLU A 28 -1.01 8.32 15.08
N GLU A 29 -1.66 8.55 13.95
CA GLU A 29 -3.12 8.47 13.82
C GLU A 29 -3.64 7.07 14.15
N VAL A 30 -3.01 6.02 13.63
CA VAL A 30 -3.38 4.63 13.91
C VAL A 30 -3.19 4.30 15.40
N LYS A 31 -2.06 4.70 15.99
CA LYS A 31 -1.78 4.50 17.41
C LYS A 31 -2.80 5.22 18.29
N SER A 32 -3.19 6.44 17.93
CA SER A 32 -4.24 7.20 18.61
C SER A 32 -5.60 6.51 18.55
N LYS A 33 -6.00 6.00 17.37
CA LYS A 33 -7.26 5.24 17.22
C LYS A 33 -7.28 3.97 18.07
N ILE A 34 -6.16 3.24 18.12
CA ILE A 34 -6.02 2.04 18.97
C ILE A 34 -6.14 2.41 20.45
N ALA A 35 -5.44 3.45 20.90
CA ALA A 35 -5.51 3.92 22.29
C ALA A 35 -6.91 4.39 22.70
N ALA A 36 -7.67 4.96 21.76
CA ALA A 36 -9.06 5.35 21.95
C ALA A 36 -10.05 4.16 21.93
N GLY A 37 -9.57 2.92 21.73
CA GLY A 37 -10.40 1.73 21.64
C GLY A 37 -11.27 1.67 20.37
N ILE A 38 -10.95 2.48 19.35
CA ILE A 38 -11.68 2.50 18.09
C ILE A 38 -11.35 1.22 17.33
N LYS A 39 -12.37 0.38 17.14
CA LYS A 39 -12.22 -0.84 16.34
C LYS A 39 -12.08 -0.46 14.87
N PRO A 40 -10.99 -0.86 14.19
CA PRO A 40 -10.83 -0.58 12.77
C PRO A 40 -11.81 -1.42 11.96
N GLU A 41 -12.23 -0.91 10.80
CA GLU A 41 -12.95 -1.71 9.80
C GLU A 41 -12.09 -2.86 9.27
N ARG A 42 -10.77 -2.62 9.17
CA ARG A 42 -9.76 -3.62 8.78
C ARG A 42 -8.53 -3.53 9.67
N LYS A 43 -8.15 -4.67 10.27
CA LYS A 43 -6.88 -4.79 10.99
C LYS A 43 -5.71 -4.69 10.00
N THR A 44 -4.73 -3.87 10.37
CA THR A 44 -3.44 -3.72 9.68
C THR A 44 -2.32 -4.33 10.52
N ILE A 45 -1.12 -4.45 9.96
CA ILE A 45 0.07 -4.90 10.70
C ILE A 45 0.33 -4.08 11.97
N PHE A 46 -0.02 -2.79 11.98
CA PHE A 46 0.12 -1.92 13.15
C PHE A 46 -0.70 -2.38 14.34
N HIS A 47 -1.85 -3.02 14.10
CA HIS A 47 -2.68 -3.54 15.17
C HIS A 47 -2.04 -4.75 15.85
N GLN A 48 -1.19 -5.49 15.13
CA GLN A 48 -0.41 -6.59 15.71
C GLN A 48 0.86 -6.05 16.37
N LEU A 49 1.58 -5.14 15.70
CA LEU A 49 2.81 -4.56 16.25
C LEU A 49 2.59 -3.70 17.51
N LEU A 50 1.37 -3.16 17.71
CA LEU A 50 1.02 -2.37 18.88
C LEU A 50 0.25 -3.16 19.95
N ASP A 51 0.02 -4.46 19.73
CA ASP A 51 -0.67 -5.32 20.69
C ASP A 51 0.36 -6.00 21.62
N PRO A 52 0.40 -5.64 22.92
CA PRO A 52 1.38 -6.19 23.86
C PRO A 52 1.22 -7.71 24.06
N ASP A 53 0.05 -8.27 23.76
CA ASP A 53 -0.25 -9.69 23.98
C ASP A 53 0.01 -10.55 22.72
N THR A 54 0.68 -10.00 21.70
CA THR A 54 0.91 -10.72 20.43
C THR A 54 1.70 -12.01 20.61
N TYR A 55 2.77 -12.00 21.42
CA TYR A 55 3.53 -13.19 21.81
C TYR A 55 4.33 -12.94 23.10
N GLU A 56 4.76 -14.02 23.76
CA GLU A 56 5.51 -13.94 25.02
C GLU A 56 6.85 -13.21 24.82
N GLY A 57 7.06 -12.13 25.58
CA GLY A 57 8.25 -11.27 25.44
C GLY A 57 8.15 -10.21 24.34
N HIS A 58 6.98 -10.00 23.74
CA HIS A 58 6.78 -8.93 22.76
C HIS A 58 6.99 -7.55 23.39
N MET A 59 7.89 -6.75 22.80
CA MET A 59 8.07 -5.35 23.15
C MET A 59 7.37 -4.48 22.13
N VAL A 60 6.41 -3.66 22.60
CA VAL A 60 5.71 -2.70 21.76
C VAL A 60 6.70 -1.64 21.27
N PRO A 61 6.88 -1.44 19.95
CA PRO A 61 7.80 -0.44 19.41
C PRO A 61 7.41 0.98 19.82
N SER A 62 8.42 1.84 19.96
CA SER A 62 8.21 3.28 20.08
C SER A 62 7.55 3.86 18.81
N LEU A 63 7.02 5.08 18.90
CA LEU A 63 6.45 5.76 17.72
C LEU A 63 7.51 5.99 16.64
N ASP A 64 8.75 6.28 17.04
CA ASP A 64 9.86 6.55 16.14
C ASP A 64 10.26 5.28 15.39
N GLU A 65 10.51 4.19 16.10
CA GLU A 65 10.83 2.88 15.51
C GLU A 65 9.72 2.41 14.57
N LEU A 66 8.45 2.52 15.00
CA LEU A 66 7.33 2.10 14.18
C LEU A 66 7.20 2.96 12.91
N ALA A 67 7.43 4.28 13.01
CA ALA A 67 7.37 5.17 11.86
C ALA A 67 8.51 4.90 10.85
N GLU A 68 9.73 4.65 11.34
CA GLU A 68 10.88 4.30 10.51
C GLU A 68 10.67 2.97 9.79
N GLU A 69 10.28 1.92 10.51
CA GLU A 69 9.98 0.61 9.91
C GLU A 69 8.82 0.69 8.91
N SER A 70 7.77 1.45 9.22
CA SER A 70 6.66 1.68 8.29
C SER A 70 7.13 2.36 7.02
N PHE A 71 8.02 3.33 7.13
CA PHE A 71 8.56 4.04 5.98
C PHE A 71 9.35 3.08 5.09
N VAL A 72 10.23 2.27 5.68
CA VAL A 72 11.02 1.25 4.97
C VAL A 72 10.09 0.27 4.23
N VAL A 73 9.08 -0.27 4.91
CA VAL A 73 8.12 -1.22 4.32
C VAL A 73 7.36 -0.57 3.15
N CYS A 74 6.85 0.64 3.33
CA CYS A 74 6.13 1.37 2.27
C CYS A 74 7.03 1.63 1.06
N THR A 75 8.30 2.01 1.26
CA THR A 75 9.23 2.22 0.14
C THR A 75 9.55 0.92 -0.60
N ALA A 76 9.87 -0.16 0.12
CA ALA A 76 10.22 -1.44 -0.48
C ALA A 76 9.06 -2.07 -1.27
N THR A 77 7.84 -1.94 -0.75
CA THR A 77 6.63 -2.43 -1.43
C THR A 77 6.25 -1.55 -2.64
N SER A 78 6.53 -0.25 -2.58
CA SER A 78 6.24 0.67 -3.68
C SER A 78 7.08 0.36 -4.91
N ASP A 79 8.39 0.17 -4.76
CA ASP A 79 9.28 -0.10 -5.90
C ASP A 79 8.94 -1.42 -6.60
N THR A 80 8.79 -2.49 -5.82
CA THR A 80 8.51 -3.84 -6.34
C THR A 80 7.14 -3.93 -6.99
N THR A 81 6.10 -3.38 -6.36
CA THR A 81 4.73 -3.40 -6.91
C THR A 81 4.61 -2.48 -8.12
N SER A 82 5.27 -1.32 -8.11
CA SER A 82 5.26 -0.41 -9.27
C SER A 82 5.91 -1.03 -10.49
N ASN A 83 7.04 -1.73 -10.30
CA ASN A 83 7.70 -2.46 -11.38
C ASN A 83 6.80 -3.59 -11.92
N ALA A 84 6.20 -4.41 -11.04
CA ALA A 84 5.29 -5.46 -11.44
C ALA A 84 4.08 -4.92 -12.22
N MET A 85 3.45 -3.84 -11.74
CA MET A 85 2.32 -3.18 -12.42
C MET A 85 2.73 -2.62 -13.79
N THR A 86 3.93 -2.04 -13.89
CA THR A 86 4.45 -1.47 -15.14
C THR A 86 4.64 -2.57 -16.18
N ILE A 87 5.27 -3.68 -15.80
CA ILE A 87 5.51 -4.82 -16.69
C ILE A 87 4.18 -5.47 -17.11
N ALA A 88 3.28 -5.71 -16.14
CA ALA A 88 1.96 -6.28 -16.42
C ALA A 88 1.19 -5.39 -17.41
N MET A 89 1.14 -4.08 -17.16
CA MET A 89 0.43 -3.14 -18.03
C MET A 89 1.06 -3.06 -19.41
N TYR A 90 2.40 -3.01 -19.50
CA TYR A 90 3.12 -3.01 -20.77
C TYR A 90 2.75 -4.23 -21.63
N ASN A 91 2.81 -5.43 -21.08
CA ASN A 91 2.47 -6.66 -21.80
C ASN A 91 0.98 -6.72 -22.19
N VAL A 92 0.09 -6.21 -21.33
CA VAL A 92 -1.34 -6.11 -21.63
C VAL A 92 -1.59 -5.17 -22.81
N VAL A 93 -1.04 -3.95 -22.80
CA VAL A 93 -1.38 -2.94 -23.83
C VAL A 93 -0.69 -3.17 -25.16
N THR A 94 0.48 -3.83 -25.16
CA THR A 94 1.23 -4.13 -26.40
C THR A 94 0.73 -5.37 -27.13
N ASN A 95 -0.08 -6.21 -26.47
CA ASN A 95 -0.68 -7.40 -27.06
C ASN A 95 -2.21 -7.26 -27.15
N PRO A 96 -2.77 -6.96 -28.34
CA PRO A 96 -4.21 -6.76 -28.52
C PRO A 96 -5.07 -7.96 -28.09
N VAL A 97 -4.55 -9.19 -28.25
CA VAL A 97 -5.27 -10.41 -27.83
C VAL A 97 -5.35 -10.48 -26.31
N ILE A 98 -4.26 -10.18 -25.61
CA ILE A 98 -4.25 -10.16 -24.14
C ILE A 98 -5.18 -9.06 -23.62
N TYR A 99 -5.08 -7.86 -24.21
CA TYR A 99 -5.91 -6.72 -23.86
C TYR A 99 -7.41 -7.03 -23.96
N GLU A 100 -7.86 -7.54 -25.12
CA GLU A 100 -9.29 -7.79 -25.34
C GLU A 100 -9.83 -8.92 -24.46
N ASN A 101 -9.04 -9.98 -24.21
CA ASN A 101 -9.44 -11.04 -23.29
C ASN A 101 -9.59 -10.54 -21.84
N LEU A 102 -8.60 -9.79 -21.34
CA LEU A 102 -8.65 -9.23 -19.98
C LEU A 102 -9.82 -8.24 -19.84
N LYS A 103 -9.97 -7.33 -20.80
CA LYS A 103 -11.05 -6.35 -20.83
C LYS A 103 -12.42 -7.02 -20.88
N LYS A 104 -12.59 -8.09 -21.66
CA LYS A 104 -13.83 -8.87 -21.72
C LYS A 104 -14.15 -9.50 -20.36
N GLU A 105 -13.18 -10.14 -19.71
CA GLU A 105 -13.37 -10.71 -18.38
C GLU A 105 -13.77 -9.64 -17.35
N LEU A 106 -13.07 -8.51 -17.32
CA LEU A 106 -13.35 -7.41 -16.40
C LEU A 106 -14.72 -6.78 -16.66
N ARG A 107 -15.06 -6.45 -17.91
CA ARG A 107 -16.37 -5.85 -18.25
C ARG A 107 -17.56 -6.76 -17.96
N ASN A 108 -17.38 -8.08 -18.03
CA ASN A 108 -18.43 -9.02 -17.64
C ASN A 108 -18.74 -8.98 -16.14
N LYS A 109 -17.84 -8.41 -15.31
CA LYS A 109 -18.01 -8.33 -13.86
C LYS A 109 -18.30 -6.91 -13.38
N PHE A 110 -17.69 -5.90 -14.00
CA PHE A 110 -17.98 -4.49 -13.74
C PHE A 110 -19.23 -4.06 -14.52
N LEU A 111 -20.41 -4.29 -13.93
CA LEU A 111 -21.73 -4.00 -14.53
C LEU A 111 -21.96 -2.50 -14.82
N ASN A 112 -21.32 -1.62 -14.06
CA ASN A 112 -21.30 -0.18 -14.30
C ASN A 112 -19.96 0.42 -13.81
N LYS A 113 -19.73 1.71 -14.11
CA LYS A 113 -18.48 2.41 -13.76
C LYS A 113 -18.27 2.59 -12.25
N GLU A 114 -19.35 2.52 -11.46
CA GLU A 114 -19.30 2.72 -10.00
C GLU A 114 -19.33 1.39 -9.23
N ALA A 115 -19.39 0.27 -9.94
CA ALA A 115 -19.47 -1.05 -9.33
C ALA A 115 -18.15 -1.34 -8.61
N MET A 116 -18.18 -1.34 -7.29
CA MET A 116 -17.07 -1.85 -6.49
C MET A 116 -17.15 -3.38 -6.41
N LEU A 117 -16.13 -4.05 -6.94
CA LEU A 117 -15.99 -5.49 -6.77
C LEU A 117 -15.24 -5.77 -5.48
N SER A 118 -15.73 -6.75 -4.71
CA SER A 118 -15.00 -7.26 -3.55
C SER A 118 -13.68 -7.90 -3.98
N PHE A 119 -12.68 -7.87 -3.10
CA PHE A 119 -11.41 -8.57 -3.33
C PHE A 119 -11.63 -10.05 -3.68
N LYS A 120 -12.54 -10.73 -2.96
CA LYS A 120 -12.90 -12.14 -3.19
C LYS A 120 -13.48 -12.40 -4.59
N THR A 121 -14.11 -11.38 -5.19
CA THR A 121 -14.61 -11.46 -6.56
C THR A 121 -13.47 -11.33 -7.57
N LEU A 122 -12.58 -10.35 -7.36
CA LEU A 122 -11.44 -10.06 -8.23
C LEU A 122 -10.42 -11.21 -8.25
N GLU A 123 -10.12 -11.78 -7.08
CA GLU A 123 -9.18 -12.92 -6.95
C GLU A 123 -9.65 -14.17 -7.70
N LYS A 124 -10.96 -14.29 -7.95
CA LYS A 124 -11.54 -15.42 -8.70
C LYS A 124 -11.57 -15.22 -10.21
N LEU A 125 -11.05 -14.10 -10.72
CA LEU A 125 -10.97 -13.83 -12.14
C LEU A 125 -9.72 -14.51 -12.71
N PRO A 126 -9.87 -15.62 -13.46
CA PRO A 126 -8.73 -16.42 -13.90
C PRO A 126 -7.79 -15.66 -14.82
N TYR A 127 -8.30 -14.85 -15.75
CA TYR A 127 -7.45 -14.13 -16.70
C TYR A 127 -6.67 -13.01 -16.03
N LEU A 128 -7.34 -12.21 -15.19
CA LEU A 128 -6.68 -11.21 -14.33
C LEU A 128 -5.59 -11.85 -13.47
N THR A 129 -5.86 -13.01 -12.87
CA THR A 129 -4.89 -13.72 -12.03
C THR A 129 -3.66 -14.15 -12.82
N VAL A 130 -3.83 -14.62 -14.05
CA VAL A 130 -2.73 -14.99 -14.93
C VAL A 130 -1.90 -13.76 -15.31
N VAL A 131 -2.54 -12.64 -15.65
CA VAL A 131 -1.85 -11.39 -15.98
C VAL A 131 -0.98 -10.87 -14.82
N ILE A 132 -1.46 -11.00 -13.59
CA ILE A 132 -0.71 -10.56 -12.39
C ILE A 132 0.46 -11.51 -12.07
N LYS A 133 0.38 -12.78 -12.45
CA LYS A 133 1.39 -13.82 -12.16
C LYS A 133 2.39 -14.05 -13.32
N ALA A 134 2.22 -13.36 -14.44
CA ALA A 134 3.08 -13.46 -15.61
C ALA A 134 4.45 -12.81 -15.37
#